data_AF-A0A373GH30-F1
#
_entry.id   AF-A0A373GH30-F1
#
_cell.length_a   1.000
_cell.length_b   1.000
_cell.length_c   1.000
_cell.angle_alpha   90.00
_cell.angle_beta   90.00
_cell.angle_gamma   90.00
#
_symmetry.space_group_name_H-M   'P 1'
#
loop_
_entity.id
_entity.type
_entity.pdbx_description
1 polymer ?
#
loop_
_entity_poly.entity_id
_entity_poly.type
_entity_poly.pdbx_seq_one_letter_code
_entity_poly.pdbx_strand_id
1 'polypeptide(L)'
;MKKYILFGGYLLLLAYITSCDDGRIYEKTETLSEEGRTLKMSGKINGISKWPDGYSVVVAGFSDESEYAVVTKTIPAVEDDEIQVTMTGVSDKVTTIELCVINKLRKRVISFQSMDDLTAVDDTILMDVGTVNVGMYHGIQEKVFNTTCAHCHGGGSSAAANLYLTEGKSYEALVNRPSKKVDGMLLVKPGSAQESVLHTLLNTTISSTWGYDHSKEIVSSPILTLIDDWINNGAQE
;
A
#
# COMPACT_ATOMS: atom_id res chain seq x y z
N MET A 1 -39.40 83.05 -3.71
CA MET A 1 -40.06 81.72 -3.65
C MET A 1 -40.22 81.21 -5.08
N LYS A 2 -39.30 80.36 -5.55
CA LYS A 2 -39.28 79.82 -6.91
C LYS A 2 -39.28 78.29 -6.81
N LYS A 3 -40.26 77.66 -7.45
CA LYS A 3 -40.32 76.20 -7.66
C LYS A 3 -39.90 75.90 -9.10
N TYR A 4 -39.41 74.66 -9.27
CA TYR A 4 -39.44 73.79 -10.45
C TYR A 4 -38.11 73.45 -11.14
N ILE A 5 -37.79 72.15 -11.00
CA ILE A 5 -37.50 71.18 -12.08
C ILE A 5 -36.02 70.98 -12.49
N LEU A 6 -35.70 69.68 -12.61
CA LEU A 6 -34.53 69.00 -13.21
C LEU A 6 -33.25 68.97 -12.38
N PHE A 7 -32.84 67.77 -11.96
CA PHE A 7 -31.76 67.06 -12.68
C PHE A 7 -31.72 65.59 -12.24
N GLY A 8 -32.22 64.72 -13.12
CA GLY A 8 -31.90 63.29 -13.09
C GLY A 8 -30.47 63.10 -13.57
N GLY A 9 -29.71 62.24 -12.90
CA GLY A 9 -28.31 61.99 -13.25
C GLY A 9 -27.44 61.60 -12.08
N TYR A 10 -27.92 60.73 -11.20
CA TYR A 10 -27.06 60.10 -10.19
C TYR A 10 -27.59 58.73 -9.76
N LEU A 11 -27.88 57.86 -10.72
CA LEU A 11 -28.24 56.46 -10.43
C LEU A 11 -27.81 55.54 -11.58
N LEU A 12 -26.57 55.73 -12.05
CA LEU A 12 -25.98 54.97 -13.17
C LEU A 12 -24.52 54.58 -12.89
N LEU A 13 -24.21 54.18 -11.64
CA LEU A 13 -22.85 53.73 -11.30
C LEU A 13 -22.80 52.74 -10.12
N LEU A 14 -23.70 51.74 -10.10
CA LEU A 14 -23.70 50.66 -9.11
C LEU A 14 -24.12 49.30 -9.70
N ALA A 15 -23.77 49.02 -10.96
CA ALA A 15 -24.13 47.76 -11.63
C ALA A 15 -22.94 47.01 -12.24
N TYR A 16 -21.76 47.08 -11.61
CA TYR A 16 -20.59 46.29 -12.01
C TYR A 16 -19.82 45.83 -10.77
N ILE A 17 -20.30 44.76 -10.12
CA ILE A 17 -19.49 43.68 -9.50
C ILE A 17 -20.44 42.69 -8.81
N THR A 18 -21.14 41.87 -9.60
CA THR A 18 -21.61 40.57 -9.13
C THR A 18 -21.38 39.55 -10.25
N SER A 19 -20.12 39.32 -10.62
CA SER A 19 -19.76 38.02 -11.16
C SER A 19 -19.66 37.08 -9.96
N CYS A 20 -20.80 36.54 -9.54
CA CYS A 20 -20.78 35.31 -8.79
C CYS A 20 -20.22 34.26 -9.76
N ASP A 21 -18.96 33.91 -9.57
CA ASP A 21 -18.37 32.68 -10.09
C ASP A 21 -19.30 31.55 -9.62
N ASP A 22 -20.18 31.09 -10.51
CA ASP A 22 -21.04 29.94 -10.30
C ASP A 22 -20.09 28.74 -10.39
N GLY A 23 -19.30 28.54 -9.31
CA GLY A 23 -18.27 27.52 -9.14
C GLY A 23 -18.87 26.11 -9.12
N ARG A 24 -19.68 25.81 -10.12
CA ARG A 24 -20.16 24.47 -10.43
C ARG A 24 -18.95 23.73 -10.95
N ILE A 25 -18.39 22.90 -10.09
CA ILE A 25 -17.65 21.74 -10.57
C ILE A 25 -18.68 20.94 -11.37
N TYR A 26 -18.55 20.97 -12.69
CA TYR A 26 -19.31 20.08 -13.55
C TYR A 26 -18.85 18.68 -13.18
N GLU A 27 -19.73 17.94 -12.52
CA GLU A 27 -19.57 16.52 -12.35
C GLU A 27 -19.49 15.95 -13.76
N LYS A 28 -18.28 15.58 -14.18
CA LYS A 28 -18.10 14.79 -15.38
C LYS A 28 -18.78 13.47 -15.06
N THR A 29 -20.04 13.35 -15.45
CA THR A 29 -20.75 12.09 -15.41
C THR A 29 -20.02 11.18 -16.39
N GLU A 30 -18.95 10.54 -15.92
CA GLU A 30 -18.47 9.35 -16.58
C GLU A 30 -19.63 8.37 -16.43
N THR A 31 -20.34 8.17 -17.54
CA THR A 31 -21.17 6.99 -17.71
C THR A 31 -20.26 5.81 -17.43
N LEU A 32 -20.30 5.31 -16.20
CA LEU A 32 -19.74 4.02 -15.85
C LEU A 32 -20.48 3.03 -16.73
N SER A 33 -19.86 2.66 -17.84
CA SER A 33 -20.34 1.53 -18.62
C SER A 33 -20.37 0.34 -17.67
N GLU A 34 -21.54 -0.28 -17.51
CA GLU A 34 -21.65 -1.59 -16.86
C GLU A 34 -21.02 -2.71 -17.72
N GLU A 35 -20.35 -2.38 -18.83
CA GLU A 35 -19.54 -3.31 -19.62
C GLU A 35 -18.13 -3.40 -19.01
N GLY A 36 -17.95 -4.38 -18.14
CA GLY A 36 -16.62 -4.81 -17.71
C GLY A 36 -16.60 -6.33 -17.58
N ARG A 37 -15.47 -6.94 -17.95
CA ARG A 37 -15.26 -8.38 -17.80
C ARG A 37 -15.41 -8.77 -16.33
N THR A 38 -15.73 -10.04 -16.10
CA THR A 38 -15.78 -10.62 -14.76
C THR A 38 -14.48 -11.35 -14.49
N LEU A 39 -13.87 -11.14 -13.33
CA LEU A 39 -12.81 -11.98 -12.81
C LEU A 39 -13.40 -13.00 -11.84
N LYS A 40 -13.01 -14.27 -11.99
CA LYS A 40 -13.12 -15.28 -10.94
C LYS A 40 -11.73 -15.68 -10.49
N MET A 41 -11.42 -15.41 -9.22
CA MET A 41 -10.18 -15.81 -8.57
C MET A 41 -10.44 -16.98 -7.62
N SER A 42 -9.55 -17.97 -7.63
CA SER A 42 -9.58 -19.12 -6.71
C SER A 42 -8.22 -19.37 -6.08
N GLY A 43 -8.22 -19.91 -4.86
CA GLY A 43 -7.01 -20.38 -4.19
C GLY A 43 -7.19 -20.50 -2.68
N LYS A 44 -6.10 -20.86 -1.98
CA LYS A 44 -6.04 -20.96 -0.53
C LYS A 44 -5.18 -19.81 0.02
N ILE A 45 -5.77 -18.94 0.81
CA ILE A 45 -5.13 -17.70 1.26
C ILE A 45 -5.02 -17.69 2.78
N ASN A 46 -3.82 -17.46 3.30
CA ASN A 46 -3.57 -17.42 4.74
C ASN A 46 -2.96 -16.09 5.18
N GLY A 47 -3.15 -15.71 6.44
CA GLY A 47 -2.53 -14.51 7.04
C GLY A 47 -3.31 -13.22 6.74
N ILE A 48 -4.58 -13.31 6.33
CA ILE A 48 -5.40 -12.13 6.02
C ILE A 48 -5.59 -11.28 7.29
N SER A 49 -5.81 -11.94 8.43
CA SER A 49 -6.01 -11.28 9.72
C SER A 49 -4.75 -10.65 10.33
N LYS A 50 -3.60 -10.77 9.66
CA LYS A 50 -2.31 -10.22 10.13
C LYS A 50 -2.08 -8.77 9.73
N TRP A 51 -3.02 -8.18 9.01
CA TRP A 51 -2.98 -6.78 8.60
C TRP A 51 -3.72 -5.90 9.61
N PRO A 52 -3.13 -4.76 10.02
CA PRO A 52 -3.82 -3.81 10.88
C PRO A 52 -4.86 -3.00 10.10
N ASP A 53 -5.69 -2.26 10.83
CA ASP A 53 -6.68 -1.38 10.26
C ASP A 53 -6.06 -0.37 9.28
N GLY A 54 -6.73 -0.18 8.15
CA GLY A 54 -6.28 0.73 7.09
C GLY A 54 -5.58 0.06 5.92
N TYR A 55 -5.35 -1.24 6.03
CA TYR A 55 -4.99 -2.12 4.92
C TYR A 55 -6.16 -3.01 4.53
N SER A 56 -6.15 -3.49 3.29
CA SER A 56 -7.12 -4.47 2.82
C SER A 56 -6.44 -5.44 1.87
N VAL A 57 -6.56 -6.74 2.17
CA VAL A 57 -6.20 -7.81 1.24
C VAL A 57 -7.30 -7.89 0.19
N VAL A 58 -6.93 -7.74 -1.07
CA VAL A 58 -7.85 -7.66 -2.20
C VAL A 58 -7.33 -8.45 -3.38
N VAL A 59 -8.25 -8.82 -4.27
CA VAL A 59 -7.92 -8.92 -5.68
C VAL A 59 -8.24 -7.59 -6.34
N ALA A 60 -7.31 -7.07 -7.13
CA ALA A 60 -7.41 -5.72 -7.68
C ALA A 60 -6.92 -5.67 -9.12
N GLY A 61 -7.61 -4.88 -9.95
CA GLY A 61 -7.17 -4.52 -11.29
C GLY A 61 -6.46 -3.17 -11.28
N PHE A 62 -5.29 -3.10 -11.91
CA PHE A 62 -4.49 -1.89 -12.09
C PHE A 62 -4.30 -1.57 -13.57
N SER A 63 -4.13 -0.29 -13.87
CA SER A 63 -3.59 0.17 -15.16
C SER A 63 -2.10 0.46 -15.02
N ASP A 64 -1.40 0.54 -16.15
CA ASP A 64 0.04 0.90 -16.18
C ASP A 64 0.30 2.36 -15.78
N GLU A 65 -0.76 3.18 -15.75
CA GLU A 65 -0.68 4.61 -15.48
C GLU A 65 -0.70 4.94 -13.97
N SER A 66 -1.11 4.00 -13.11
CA SER A 66 -1.45 4.30 -11.72
C SER A 66 -1.14 3.14 -10.75
N GLU A 67 -0.59 3.52 -9.59
CA GLU A 67 -0.45 2.63 -8.44
C GLU A 67 -1.76 2.44 -7.66
N TYR A 68 -2.83 3.13 -8.03
CA TYR A 68 -4.15 3.02 -7.43
C TYR A 68 -5.01 2.03 -8.21
N ALA A 69 -5.68 1.14 -7.49
CA ALA A 69 -6.53 0.14 -8.09
C ALA A 69 -7.75 0.77 -8.78
N VAL A 70 -7.99 0.36 -10.03
CA VAL A 70 -9.13 0.77 -10.85
C VAL A 70 -10.40 0.06 -10.36
N VAL A 71 -10.27 -1.22 -10.03
CA VAL A 71 -11.33 -2.09 -9.53
C VAL A 71 -10.77 -2.99 -8.44
N THR A 72 -11.55 -3.26 -7.40
CA THR A 72 -11.12 -4.12 -6.29
C THR A 72 -12.24 -4.99 -5.78
N LYS A 73 -11.86 -6.14 -5.23
CA LYS A 73 -12.73 -7.00 -4.43
C LYS A 73 -11.96 -7.50 -3.22
N THR A 74 -12.49 -7.22 -2.03
CA THR A 74 -11.91 -7.69 -0.77
C THR A 74 -11.97 -9.20 -0.68
N ILE A 75 -10.87 -9.78 -0.23
CA ILE A 75 -10.78 -11.21 0.07
C ILE A 75 -11.45 -11.46 1.42
N PRO A 76 -12.38 -12.42 1.52
CA PRO A 76 -12.98 -12.78 2.80
C PRO A 76 -11.90 -13.35 3.73
N ALA A 77 -11.93 -12.94 5.00
CA ALA A 77 -10.99 -13.42 6.02
C ALA A 77 -11.36 -14.82 6.50
N VAL A 78 -11.23 -15.79 5.61
CA VAL A 78 -11.37 -17.23 5.87
C VAL A 78 -9.99 -17.83 5.68
N GLU A 79 -9.49 -18.48 6.74
CA GLU A 79 -8.17 -19.11 6.75
C GLU A 79 -8.30 -20.59 6.39
N ASP A 80 -7.25 -21.17 5.80
CA ASP A 80 -7.10 -22.59 5.50
C ASP A 80 -8.11 -23.25 4.53
N ASP A 81 -9.15 -22.54 4.12
CA ASP A 81 -10.11 -22.99 3.12
C ASP A 81 -9.74 -22.53 1.71
N GLU A 82 -10.13 -23.34 0.72
CA GLU A 82 -10.13 -22.88 -0.67
C GLU A 82 -11.28 -21.90 -0.86
N ILE A 83 -10.95 -20.70 -1.34
CA ILE A 83 -11.92 -19.63 -1.57
C ILE A 83 -12.11 -19.39 -3.06
N GLN A 84 -13.29 -18.88 -3.41
CA GLN A 84 -13.57 -18.32 -4.72
C GLN A 84 -14.12 -16.91 -4.56
N VAL A 85 -13.57 -15.97 -5.32
CA VAL A 85 -13.93 -14.56 -5.29
C VAL A 85 -14.28 -14.11 -6.69
N THR A 86 -15.46 -13.52 -6.83
CA THR A 86 -15.92 -12.88 -8.07
C THR A 86 -15.81 -11.37 -7.97
N MET A 87 -15.10 -10.77 -8.92
CA MET A 87 -14.98 -9.31 -9.09
C MET A 87 -15.51 -8.92 -10.47
N THR A 88 -16.52 -8.06 -10.50
CA THR A 88 -17.13 -7.57 -11.75
C THR A 88 -16.60 -6.18 -12.10
N GLY A 89 -16.80 -5.75 -13.34
CA GLY A 89 -16.42 -4.39 -13.76
C GLY A 89 -14.93 -4.24 -14.08
N VAL A 90 -14.27 -5.32 -14.53
CA VAL A 90 -12.89 -5.25 -15.03
C VAL A 90 -12.91 -4.60 -16.42
N SER A 91 -12.61 -3.31 -16.47
CA SER A 91 -12.57 -2.55 -17.72
C SER A 91 -11.36 -2.91 -18.59
N ASP A 92 -11.36 -2.39 -19.82
CA ASP A 92 -10.26 -2.47 -20.79
C ASP A 92 -9.00 -1.71 -20.34
N LYS A 93 -9.15 -0.73 -19.44
CA LYS A 93 -8.03 0.02 -18.83
C LYS A 93 -7.19 -0.83 -17.88
N VAL A 94 -7.71 -1.96 -17.39
CA VAL A 94 -6.98 -2.87 -16.51
C VAL A 94 -5.99 -3.67 -17.36
N THR A 95 -4.70 -3.51 -17.05
CA THR A 95 -3.59 -4.21 -17.70
C THR A 95 -3.05 -5.35 -16.83
N THR A 96 -3.19 -5.22 -15.51
CA THR A 96 -2.72 -6.24 -14.55
C THR A 96 -3.78 -6.52 -13.50
N ILE A 97 -3.95 -7.77 -13.13
CA ILE A 97 -4.75 -8.20 -11.98
C ILE A 97 -3.83 -8.82 -10.93
N GLU A 98 -4.01 -8.41 -9.68
CA GLU A 98 -3.13 -8.83 -8.58
C GLU A 98 -3.92 -9.27 -7.35
N LEU A 99 -3.44 -10.34 -6.69
CA LEU A 99 -3.71 -10.58 -5.28
C LEU A 99 -2.70 -9.76 -4.48
N CYS A 100 -3.19 -8.72 -3.82
CA CYS A 100 -2.34 -7.71 -3.21
C CYS A 100 -2.97 -7.11 -1.95
N VAL A 101 -2.21 -6.26 -1.29
CA VAL A 101 -2.71 -5.40 -0.23
C VAL A 101 -2.72 -3.96 -0.73
N ILE A 102 -3.83 -3.28 -0.46
CA ILE A 102 -4.00 -1.84 -0.70
C ILE A 102 -4.20 -1.09 0.61
N ASN A 103 -3.90 0.21 0.60
CA ASN A 103 -4.25 1.10 1.71
C ASN A 103 -5.67 1.70 1.54
N LYS A 104 -6.09 2.56 2.48
CA LYS A 104 -7.40 3.25 2.45
C LYS A 104 -7.68 4.05 1.17
N LEU A 105 -6.64 4.47 0.45
CA LEU A 105 -6.76 5.20 -0.81
C LEU A 105 -6.81 4.27 -2.03
N ARG A 106 -6.80 2.95 -1.84
CA ARG A 106 -6.64 1.92 -2.88
C ARG A 106 -5.29 1.93 -3.59
N LYS A 107 -4.27 2.55 -2.99
CA LYS A 107 -2.89 2.47 -3.48
C LYS A 107 -2.31 1.10 -3.13
N ARG A 108 -1.65 0.47 -4.10
CA ARG A 108 -0.92 -0.79 -3.96
C ARG A 108 0.18 -0.65 -2.91
N VAL A 109 0.25 -1.60 -1.98
CA VAL A 109 1.26 -1.66 -0.92
C VAL A 109 2.22 -2.81 -1.19
N ILE A 110 1.70 -4.03 -1.31
CA ILE A 110 2.45 -5.24 -1.66
C ILE A 110 1.61 -6.12 -2.58
N SER A 111 2.25 -6.68 -3.60
CA SER A 111 1.65 -7.69 -4.50
C SER A 111 2.22 -9.06 -4.22
N PHE A 112 1.34 -10.06 -4.06
CA PHE A 112 1.73 -11.45 -3.79
C PHE A 112 1.64 -12.31 -5.06
N GLN A 113 0.57 -12.15 -5.83
CA GLN A 113 0.41 -12.77 -7.14
C GLN A 113 -0.05 -11.73 -8.15
N SER A 114 0.34 -11.91 -9.41
CA SER A 114 0.06 -11.00 -10.50
C SER A 114 -0.18 -11.78 -11.78
N MET A 115 -1.12 -11.31 -12.60
CA MET A 115 -1.34 -11.79 -13.97
C MET A 115 -1.58 -10.60 -14.89
N ASP A 116 -1.01 -10.68 -16.10
CA ASP A 116 -1.15 -9.71 -17.19
C ASP A 116 -1.84 -10.31 -18.43
N ASP A 117 -1.83 -11.65 -18.56
CA ASP A 117 -2.71 -12.35 -19.51
C ASP A 117 -4.16 -12.30 -19.02
N LEU A 118 -4.89 -11.28 -19.47
CA LEU A 118 -6.30 -11.08 -19.14
C LEU A 118 -7.24 -11.71 -20.18
N THR A 119 -6.82 -12.76 -20.89
CA THR A 119 -7.69 -13.46 -21.83
C THR A 119 -8.93 -13.99 -21.11
N ALA A 120 -10.12 -13.73 -21.68
CA ALA A 120 -11.40 -14.11 -21.10
C ALA A 120 -12.08 -15.19 -21.93
N VAL A 121 -12.80 -16.09 -21.26
CA VAL A 121 -13.75 -17.04 -21.86
C VAL A 121 -15.15 -16.59 -21.47
N ASP A 122 -16.00 -16.29 -22.45
CA ASP A 122 -17.37 -15.77 -22.22
C ASP A 122 -17.39 -14.62 -21.20
N ASP A 123 -16.56 -13.60 -21.44
CA ASP A 123 -16.33 -12.42 -20.59
C ASP A 123 -15.76 -12.69 -19.18
N THR A 124 -15.35 -13.92 -18.89
CA THR A 124 -14.76 -14.30 -17.61
C THR A 124 -13.25 -14.52 -17.72
N ILE A 125 -12.50 -13.72 -16.97
CA ILE A 125 -11.08 -13.91 -16.68
C ILE A 125 -10.97 -14.88 -15.49
N LEU A 126 -10.06 -15.84 -15.58
CA LEU A 126 -9.80 -16.82 -14.51
C LEU A 126 -8.42 -16.58 -13.92
N MET A 127 -8.33 -16.58 -12.60
CA MET A 127 -7.07 -16.46 -11.87
C MET A 127 -6.99 -17.54 -10.80
N ASP A 128 -6.04 -18.45 -10.91
CA ASP A 128 -5.69 -19.37 -9.83
C ASP A 128 -4.43 -18.85 -9.14
N VAL A 129 -4.55 -18.52 -7.84
CA VAL A 129 -3.42 -18.03 -7.04
C VAL A 129 -2.70 -19.16 -6.30
N GLY A 130 -3.22 -20.39 -6.34
CA GLY A 130 -2.67 -21.51 -5.57
C GLY A 130 -2.79 -21.30 -4.06
N THR A 131 -1.77 -21.74 -3.31
CA THR A 131 -1.68 -21.48 -1.86
C THR A 131 -0.73 -20.32 -1.61
N VAL A 132 -1.24 -19.25 -0.98
CA VAL A 132 -0.47 -18.01 -0.76
C VAL A 132 -0.59 -17.56 0.70
N ASN A 133 0.55 -17.29 1.33
CA ASN A 133 0.57 -16.52 2.57
C ASN A 133 0.58 -15.03 2.19
N VAL A 134 -0.43 -14.28 2.63
CA VAL A 134 -0.54 -12.84 2.40
C VAL A 134 -0.29 -12.04 3.67
N GLY A 135 0.21 -12.65 4.74
CA GLY A 135 0.49 -11.99 6.01
C GLY A 135 1.47 -10.83 5.88
N MET A 136 1.28 -9.79 6.71
CA MET A 136 2.08 -8.57 6.66
C MET A 136 3.58 -8.84 6.80
N TYR A 137 3.97 -9.65 7.79
CA TYR A 137 5.37 -10.01 7.99
C TYR A 137 5.92 -10.86 6.85
N HIS A 138 5.15 -11.81 6.33
CA HIS A 138 5.55 -12.56 5.13
C HIS A 138 5.79 -11.62 3.94
N GLY A 139 4.93 -10.62 3.74
CA GLY A 139 5.15 -9.58 2.74
C GLY A 139 6.44 -8.80 2.96
N ILE A 140 6.76 -8.43 4.20
CA ILE A 140 8.04 -7.77 4.55
C ILE A 140 9.23 -8.72 4.29
N GLN A 141 9.13 -9.99 4.67
CA GLN A 141 10.17 -10.97 4.43
C GLN A 141 10.46 -11.09 2.93
N GLU A 142 9.42 -11.32 2.13
CA GLU A 142 9.54 -11.55 0.69
C GLU A 142 10.00 -10.31 -0.08
N LYS A 143 9.44 -9.14 0.23
CA LYS A 143 9.63 -7.93 -0.59
C LYS A 143 10.70 -6.99 -0.08
N VAL A 144 11.14 -7.16 1.17
CA VAL A 144 12.14 -6.29 1.79
C VAL A 144 13.36 -7.07 2.25
N PHE A 145 13.18 -8.05 3.13
CA PHE A 145 14.34 -8.73 3.71
C PHE A 145 15.04 -9.61 2.68
N ASN A 146 14.31 -10.42 1.91
CA ASN A 146 14.89 -11.29 0.89
C ASN A 146 15.58 -10.50 -0.23
N THR A 147 14.99 -9.37 -0.65
CA THR A 147 15.46 -8.57 -1.79
C THR A 147 16.59 -7.61 -1.45
N THR A 148 16.57 -7.01 -0.25
CA THR A 148 17.49 -5.93 0.13
C THR A 148 18.47 -6.34 1.21
N CYS A 149 18.03 -7.11 2.22
CA CYS A 149 18.82 -7.28 3.45
C CYS A 149 19.56 -8.62 3.52
N ALA A 150 18.94 -9.69 3.05
CA ALA A 150 19.35 -11.07 3.27
C ALA A 150 20.72 -11.37 2.66
N HIS A 151 21.09 -10.71 1.55
CA HIS A 151 22.39 -10.93 0.91
C HIS A 151 23.56 -10.75 1.88
N CYS A 152 23.55 -9.68 2.69
CA CYS A 152 24.57 -9.41 3.71
C CYS A 152 24.26 -10.10 5.05
N HIS A 153 22.98 -10.37 5.31
CA HIS A 153 22.48 -10.92 6.56
C HIS A 153 22.09 -12.40 6.45
N GLY A 154 22.97 -13.23 5.91
CA GLY A 154 22.85 -14.69 5.99
C GLY A 154 22.41 -15.42 4.73
N GLY A 155 22.31 -14.72 3.59
CA GLY A 155 22.11 -15.32 2.27
C GLY A 155 23.38 -15.98 1.71
N GLY A 156 24.56 -15.63 2.23
CA GLY A 156 25.84 -16.25 1.91
C GLY A 156 26.34 -17.24 2.98
N SER A 157 27.65 -17.49 3.03
CA SER A 157 28.29 -18.38 4.01
C SER A 157 28.40 -17.78 5.42
N SER A 158 28.08 -16.50 5.59
CA SER A 158 28.09 -15.80 6.87
C SER A 158 26.99 -14.74 6.94
N ALA A 159 26.70 -14.27 8.15
CA ALA A 159 25.71 -13.23 8.42
C ALA A 159 26.39 -12.05 9.11
N ALA A 160 26.26 -10.86 8.53
CA ALA A 160 26.79 -9.64 9.11
C ALA A 160 26.28 -9.45 10.56
N ALA A 161 27.19 -9.14 11.47
CA ALA A 161 26.93 -9.02 12.91
C ALA A 161 26.26 -10.25 13.59
N ASN A 162 26.31 -11.42 12.93
CA ASN A 162 25.57 -12.63 13.33
C ASN A 162 24.05 -12.39 13.40
N LEU A 163 23.51 -11.54 12.52
CA LEU A 163 22.09 -11.28 12.33
C LEU A 163 21.63 -11.93 11.03
N TYR A 164 20.78 -12.95 11.13
CA TYR A 164 20.20 -13.65 9.99
C TYR A 164 18.85 -13.03 9.65
N LEU A 165 18.70 -12.49 8.44
CA LEU A 165 17.46 -11.90 7.92
C LEU A 165 16.84 -12.74 6.79
N THR A 166 17.31 -13.98 6.63
CA THR A 166 16.72 -14.97 5.73
C THR A 166 15.43 -15.55 6.31
N GLU A 167 14.59 -16.06 5.41
CA GLU A 167 13.33 -16.72 5.76
C GLU A 167 13.55 -17.86 6.78
N GLY A 168 12.60 -17.97 7.72
CA GLY A 168 12.64 -18.94 8.82
C GLY A 168 13.64 -18.61 9.94
N LYS A 169 14.35 -17.48 9.88
CA LYS A 169 15.32 -17.05 10.91
C LYS A 169 15.15 -15.59 11.34
N SER A 170 14.81 -14.73 10.38
CA SER A 170 14.67 -13.29 10.51
C SER A 170 13.80 -12.85 11.69
N TYR A 171 12.63 -13.46 11.89
CA TYR A 171 11.68 -13.05 12.94
C TYR A 171 12.32 -13.19 14.32
N GLU A 172 12.77 -14.41 14.64
CA GLU A 172 13.44 -14.71 15.91
C GLU A 172 14.76 -13.97 16.09
N ALA A 173 15.42 -13.55 15.00
CA ALA A 173 16.66 -12.81 15.06
C ALA A 173 16.46 -11.30 15.30
N LEU A 174 15.27 -10.75 15.02
CA LEU A 174 14.94 -9.33 15.14
C LEU A 174 14.08 -9.03 16.37
N VAL A 175 12.95 -9.74 16.50
CA VAL A 175 11.89 -9.34 17.42
C VAL A 175 12.31 -9.60 18.86
N ASN A 176 12.21 -8.58 19.71
CA ASN A 176 12.63 -8.60 21.11
C ASN A 176 14.12 -8.95 21.33
N ARG A 177 14.98 -8.74 20.34
CA ARG A 177 16.43 -8.98 20.48
C ARG A 177 17.17 -7.68 20.82
N PRO A 178 18.09 -7.69 21.80
CA PRO A 178 18.89 -6.51 22.11
C PRO A 178 19.83 -6.15 20.96
N SER A 179 19.98 -4.87 20.70
CA SER A 179 20.95 -4.35 19.74
C SER A 179 22.37 -4.46 20.30
N LYS A 180 23.30 -4.88 19.43
CA LYS A 180 24.74 -4.84 19.72
C LYS A 180 25.40 -3.51 19.30
N LYS A 181 24.65 -2.64 18.63
CA LYS A 181 25.15 -1.37 18.06
C LYS A 181 24.62 -0.14 18.78
N VAL A 182 23.41 -0.23 19.32
CA VAL A 182 22.75 0.88 20.01
C VAL A 182 22.36 0.40 21.39
N ASP A 183 23.06 0.89 22.41
CA ASP A 183 22.87 0.43 23.79
C ASP A 183 21.44 0.74 24.27
N GLY A 184 20.88 -0.17 25.06
CA GLY A 184 19.52 -0.05 25.60
C GLY A 184 18.36 -0.22 24.61
N MET A 185 18.61 -0.39 23.30
CA MET A 185 17.54 -0.56 22.30
C MET A 185 17.39 -2.02 21.84
N LEU A 186 16.18 -2.37 21.41
CA LEU A 186 15.89 -3.64 20.73
C LEU A 186 16.00 -3.47 19.21
N LEU A 187 16.37 -4.54 18.49
CA LEU A 187 16.38 -4.57 17.03
C LEU A 187 14.98 -4.28 16.47
N VAL A 188 13.98 -4.99 16.98
CA VAL A 188 12.56 -4.64 16.86
C VAL A 188 11.92 -4.73 18.24
N LYS A 189 11.34 -3.61 18.70
CA LYS A 189 10.49 -3.51 19.89
C LYS A 189 9.01 -3.53 19.45
N PRO A 190 8.28 -4.64 19.64
CA PRO A 190 6.85 -4.68 19.38
C PRO A 190 6.10 -3.50 20.02
N GLY A 191 5.25 -2.84 19.23
CA GLY A 191 4.44 -1.70 19.67
C GLY A 191 5.14 -0.34 19.65
N SER A 192 6.43 -0.25 19.27
CA SER A 192 7.14 1.03 19.22
C SER A 192 8.25 1.03 18.15
N ALA A 193 7.91 1.53 16.96
CA ALA A 193 8.87 1.73 15.87
C ALA A 193 10.00 2.69 16.29
N GLN A 194 9.68 3.80 16.96
CA GLN A 194 10.67 4.81 17.34
C GLN A 194 11.72 4.29 18.33
N GLU A 195 11.39 3.26 19.11
CA GLU A 195 12.32 2.58 20.00
C GLU A 195 12.95 1.31 19.40
N SER A 196 12.75 1.07 18.11
CA SER A 196 13.32 -0.05 17.37
C SER A 196 14.53 0.39 16.54
N VAL A 197 15.62 -0.37 16.62
CA VAL A 197 16.81 -0.09 15.81
C VAL A 197 16.51 -0.23 14.32
N LEU A 198 15.65 -1.18 13.90
CA LEU A 198 15.24 -1.32 12.51
C LEU A 198 14.61 -0.04 11.92
N HIS A 199 13.71 0.62 12.67
CA HIS A 199 13.14 1.89 12.25
C HIS A 199 14.23 2.98 12.16
N THR A 200 15.00 3.16 13.24
CA THR A 200 15.98 4.26 13.32
C THR A 200 17.10 4.12 12.28
N LEU A 201 17.56 2.90 11.98
CA LEU A 201 18.61 2.68 10.97
C LEU A 201 18.12 2.99 9.54
N LEU A 202 16.83 2.74 9.25
CA LEU A 202 16.25 2.98 7.94
C LEU A 202 15.80 4.43 7.75
N ASN A 203 15.35 5.09 8.82
CA ASN A 203 14.75 6.43 8.75
C ASN A 203 15.68 7.57 9.19
N THR A 204 16.90 7.28 9.66
CA THR A 204 17.85 8.28 10.14
C THR A 204 19.27 8.04 9.62
N THR A 205 20.22 8.88 10.02
CA THR A 205 21.64 8.74 9.69
C THR A 205 22.45 7.99 10.76
N ILE A 206 21.79 7.31 11.72
CA ILE A 206 22.47 6.61 12.83
C ILE A 206 23.53 5.60 12.35
N SER A 207 23.34 4.99 11.18
CA SER A 207 24.28 4.03 10.58
C SER A 207 25.41 4.66 9.77
N SER A 208 25.44 5.99 9.58
CA SER A 208 26.44 6.67 8.74
C SER A 208 27.90 6.46 9.17
N THR A 209 28.12 6.08 10.43
CA THR A 209 29.45 5.80 11.01
C THR A 209 29.69 4.32 11.26
N TRP A 210 28.74 3.45 10.90
CA TRP A 210 28.88 2.02 11.04
C TRP A 210 29.75 1.47 9.91
N GLY A 211 30.08 0.18 9.96
CA GLY A 211 30.82 -0.49 8.88
C GLY A 211 30.07 -0.50 7.55
N TYR A 212 28.76 -0.20 7.57
CA TYR A 212 27.91 -0.03 6.39
C TYR A 212 26.75 0.92 6.76
N ASP A 213 26.50 1.93 5.91
CA ASP A 213 25.39 2.86 6.11
C ASP A 213 24.11 2.30 5.47
N HIS A 214 23.09 2.07 6.29
CA HIS A 214 21.83 1.47 5.86
C HIS A 214 20.76 2.53 5.51
N SER A 215 21.06 3.83 5.69
CA SER A 215 20.09 4.92 5.52
C SER A 215 19.55 5.10 4.08
N LYS A 216 20.09 4.33 3.13
CA LYS A 216 19.73 4.35 1.70
C LYS A 216 19.27 3.01 1.15
N GLU A 217 19.19 1.96 1.97
CA GLU A 217 18.75 0.63 1.52
C GLU A 217 17.28 0.63 1.11
N ILE A 218 16.46 1.42 1.81
CA ILE A 218 15.04 1.58 1.51
C ILE A 218 14.73 3.06 1.45
N VAL A 219 14.49 3.56 0.23
CA VAL A 219 14.07 4.96 0.00
C VAL A 219 12.57 5.08 -0.27
N SER A 220 11.88 3.95 -0.44
CA SER A 220 10.43 3.91 -0.66
C SER A 220 9.69 4.22 0.63
N SER A 221 9.13 5.42 0.74
CA SER A 221 8.32 5.83 1.90
C SER A 221 7.18 4.85 2.23
N PRO A 222 6.42 4.30 1.26
CA PRO A 222 5.41 3.28 1.56
C PRO A 222 5.97 2.02 2.24
N ILE A 223 7.17 1.57 1.87
CA ILE A 223 7.81 0.40 2.49
C ILE A 223 8.32 0.73 3.90
N LEU A 224 8.88 1.92 4.10
CA LEU A 224 9.26 2.38 5.44
C LEU A 224 8.04 2.46 6.37
N THR A 225 6.93 3.03 5.90
CA THR A 225 5.67 3.06 6.64
C THR A 225 5.15 1.65 6.93
N LEU A 226 5.24 0.73 5.96
CA LEU A 226 4.80 -0.65 6.17
C LEU A 226 5.58 -1.34 7.29
N ILE A 227 6.90 -1.16 7.34
CA ILE A 227 7.76 -1.71 8.41
C ILE A 227 7.36 -1.11 9.75
N ASP A 228 7.17 0.21 9.82
CA ASP A 228 6.76 0.90 11.05
C ASP A 228 5.38 0.42 11.52
N ASP A 229 4.43 0.25 10.60
CA ASP A 229 3.09 -0.26 10.92
C ASP A 229 3.14 -1.70 11.43
N TRP A 230 3.96 -2.57 10.82
CA TRP A 230 4.19 -3.91 11.36
C TRP A 230 4.72 -3.86 12.79
N ILE A 231 5.74 -3.03 13.06
CA ILE A 231 6.31 -2.90 14.41
C ILE A 231 5.27 -2.36 15.40
N ASN A 232 4.60 -1.26 15.05
CA ASN A 232 3.63 -0.58 15.91
C ASN A 232 2.39 -1.44 16.21
N ASN A 233 2.04 -2.36 15.33
CA ASN A 233 0.95 -3.32 15.54
C ASN A 233 1.43 -4.63 16.19
N GLY A 234 2.52 -4.57 16.95
CA GLY A 234 2.98 -5.66 17.79
C GLY A 234 3.95 -6.64 17.10
N ALA A 235 4.44 -6.32 15.91
CA ALA A 235 5.42 -7.11 15.17
C ALA A 235 5.05 -8.60 15.10
N GLN A 236 3.81 -8.91 14.70
CA GLN A 236 3.35 -10.29 14.59
C GLN A 236 4.04 -11.00 13.42
N GLU A 237 4.30 -12.30 13.56
CA GLU A 237 4.71 -13.18 12.46
C GLU A 237 3.51 -13.54 11.56
#